data_AF-A0A1X1UYQ6-F1
#
_entry.id   AF-A0A1X1UYQ6-F1
#
_cell.length_a   1.000
_cell.length_b   1.000
_cell.length_c   1.000
_cell.angle_alpha   90.00
_cell.angle_beta   90.00
_cell.angle_gamma   90.00
#
_symmetry.space_group_name_H-M   'P 1'
#
loop_
_entity.id
_entity.type
_entity.pdbx_description
1 polymer ?
#
loop_
_entity_poly.entity_id
_entity_poly.type
_entity_poly.pdbx_seq_one_letter_code
_entity_poly.pdbx_strand_id
1 'polypeptide(L)'
;MTTHPALGNADRQLASGGQVQSTMYRICIRGRVTERLGCALEGMRLEAGTTETVFTGEIRDQSQLYGLLDRVRDLGLELVSVQPQPAADPTTTHIRKDL
;
A
#
# COMPACT_ATOMS: atom_id res chain seq x y z
N MET A 1 11.26 50.54 -24.96
CA MET A 1 9.86 50.07 -25.18
C MET A 1 9.90 49.34 -26.51
N THR A 2 10.02 48.02 -26.64
CA THR A 2 9.54 46.90 -25.82
C THR A 2 10.60 45.80 -25.76
N THR A 3 11.07 45.51 -24.55
CA THR A 3 11.74 44.25 -24.25
C THR A 3 10.66 43.17 -24.28
N HIS A 4 10.66 42.29 -25.28
CA HIS A 4 9.84 41.07 -25.27
C HIS A 4 10.73 39.90 -24.82
N PRO A 5 10.50 39.37 -23.60
CA PRO A 5 11.32 38.35 -23.00
C PRO A 5 10.94 36.93 -23.46
N ALA A 6 11.97 36.08 -23.42
CA ALA A 6 12.03 34.70 -22.93
C ALA A 6 10.84 33.73 -23.18
N LEU A 7 11.17 32.69 -23.94
CA LEU A 7 10.97 31.26 -23.60
C LEU A 7 9.62 30.89 -22.93
N GLY A 8 8.67 30.42 -23.74
CA GLY A 8 7.48 29.70 -23.29
C GLY A 8 7.54 28.26 -23.77
N ASN A 9 8.30 27.44 -23.05
CA ASN A 9 8.32 26.00 -23.22
C ASN A 9 6.93 25.47 -22.81
N ALA A 10 6.02 25.32 -23.77
CA ALA A 10 4.73 24.69 -23.51
C ALA A 10 4.94 23.17 -23.44
N ASP A 11 5.24 22.75 -22.21
CA ASP A 11 5.14 21.43 -21.62
C ASP A 11 4.51 20.35 -22.49
N ARG A 12 5.40 19.52 -23.03
CA ARG A 12 5.15 18.17 -23.51
C ARG A 12 4.98 17.24 -22.30
N GLN A 13 3.87 17.33 -21.58
CA GLN A 13 3.53 16.37 -20.52
C GLN A 13 2.51 15.33 -21.05
N LEU A 14 2.89 14.59 -22.08
CA LEU A 14 2.20 13.41 -22.59
C LEU A 14 3.09 12.19 -22.31
N ALA A 15 2.90 11.58 -21.14
CA ALA A 15 3.11 10.16 -20.82
C ALA A 15 3.24 9.96 -19.30
N SER A 16 2.14 10.03 -18.55
CA SER A 16 2.12 9.41 -17.21
C SER A 16 2.03 7.90 -17.41
N GLY A 17 3.19 7.24 -17.36
CA GLY A 17 3.28 5.78 -17.36
C GLY A 17 2.40 5.18 -16.27
N GLY A 18 1.85 3.99 -16.52
CA GLY A 18 0.95 3.30 -15.60
C GLY A 18 1.52 3.26 -14.18
N GLN A 19 0.98 4.10 -13.32
CA GLN A 19 1.36 4.14 -11.92
C GLN A 19 0.72 2.92 -11.27
N VAL A 20 1.54 1.91 -11.00
CA VAL A 20 1.15 0.81 -10.12
C VAL A 20 0.97 1.46 -8.74
N GLN A 21 -0.28 1.75 -8.39
CA GLN A 21 -0.65 2.40 -7.12
C GLN A 21 -0.44 1.40 -5.99
N SER A 22 0.80 1.26 -5.56
CA SER A 22 1.16 0.52 -4.37
C SER A 22 0.35 1.03 -3.18
N THR A 23 -0.52 0.19 -2.64
CA THR A 23 -1.39 0.55 -1.52
C THR A 23 -0.80 -0.02 -0.25
N MET A 24 -0.64 0.80 0.77
CA MET A 24 -0.24 0.33 2.10
C MET A 24 -1.40 -0.46 2.69
N TYR A 25 -1.18 -1.70 3.10
CA TYR A 25 -2.19 -2.49 3.82
C TYR A 25 -1.77 -2.74 5.24
N ARG A 26 -2.78 -2.77 6.10
CA ARG A 26 -2.67 -3.13 7.51
C ARG A 26 -3.50 -4.38 7.77
N ILE A 27 -2.85 -5.42 8.25
CA ILE A 27 -3.40 -6.75 8.44
C ILE A 27 -3.26 -7.12 9.91
N CYS A 28 -4.38 -7.23 10.61
CA CYS A 28 -4.42 -7.57 12.03
C CYS A 28 -4.62 -9.08 12.19
N ILE A 29 -3.81 -9.69 13.04
CA ILE A 29 -3.85 -11.11 13.39
C ILE A 29 -4.06 -11.24 14.90
N ARG A 30 -4.89 -12.19 15.32
CA ARG A 30 -5.15 -12.42 16.74
C ARG A 30 -3.98 -13.13 17.39
N GLY A 31 -3.63 -12.70 18.60
CA GLY A 31 -2.54 -13.27 19.37
C GLY A 31 -1.18 -12.66 19.00
N ARG A 32 -0.12 -13.30 19.51
CA ARG A 32 1.26 -12.85 19.30
C ARG A 32 1.93 -13.68 18.23
N VAL A 33 2.26 -13.04 17.11
CA VAL A 33 3.07 -13.62 16.06
C VAL A 33 4.54 -13.39 16.41
N THR A 34 5.31 -14.47 16.46
CA THR A 34 6.76 -14.38 16.75
C THR A 34 7.50 -13.82 15.53
N GLU A 35 8.65 -13.18 15.74
CA GLU A 35 9.48 -12.66 14.64
C GLU A 35 9.77 -13.74 13.58
N ARG A 36 10.05 -14.98 13.99
CA ARG A 36 10.29 -16.10 13.06
C ARG A 36 9.13 -16.33 12.08
N LEU A 37 7.90 -16.23 12.60
CA LEU A 37 6.70 -16.43 11.82
C LEU A 37 6.42 -15.19 10.96
N GLY A 38 6.68 -13.99 11.50
CA GLY A 38 6.64 -12.74 10.76
C GLY A 38 7.64 -12.65 9.61
N CYS A 39 8.82 -13.24 9.74
CA CYS A 39 9.81 -13.31 8.66
C CYS A 39 9.30 -14.08 7.43
N ALA A 40 8.30 -14.98 7.58
CA ALA A 40 7.68 -15.64 6.44
C ALA A 40 6.80 -14.70 5.60
N LEU A 41 6.38 -13.58 6.19
CA LEU A 41 5.64 -12.50 5.55
C LEU A 41 6.63 -11.42 5.08
N GLU A 42 7.42 -11.76 4.06
CA GLU A 42 8.42 -10.86 3.48
C GLU A 42 7.80 -9.56 2.96
N GLY A 43 8.48 -8.44 3.19
CA GLY A 43 8.03 -7.12 2.75
C GLY A 43 6.98 -6.46 3.65
N MET A 44 6.65 -7.07 4.80
CA MET A 44 5.78 -6.46 5.81
C MET A 44 6.54 -6.15 7.10
N ARG A 45 6.19 -5.00 7.68
CA ARG A 45 6.57 -4.63 9.03
C ARG A 45 5.60 -5.29 10.01
N LEU A 46 6.14 -6.12 10.90
CA LEU A 46 5.41 -6.70 12.00
C LEU A 46 5.45 -5.74 13.21
N GLU A 47 4.29 -5.45 13.77
CA GLU A 47 4.11 -4.72 15.01
C GLU A 47 3.37 -5.62 15.99
N ALA A 48 4.12 -6.21 16.93
CA ALA A 48 3.56 -7.06 17.97
C ALA A 48 2.86 -6.19 19.03
N GLY A 49 1.54 -6.27 19.06
CA GLY A 49 0.73 -5.71 20.14
C GLY A 49 0.58 -6.69 21.31
N THR A 50 -0.06 -6.22 22.37
CA THR A 50 -0.27 -7.01 23.59
C THR A 50 -1.22 -8.19 23.39
N THR A 51 -2.23 -8.02 22.53
CA THR A 51 -3.32 -8.99 22.29
C THR A 51 -3.42 -9.42 20.82
N GLU A 52 -2.90 -8.60 19.91
CA GLU A 52 -2.98 -8.77 18.46
C GLU A 52 -1.65 -8.37 17.83
N THR A 53 -1.35 -8.92 16.67
CA THR A 53 -0.17 -8.56 15.88
C THR A 53 -0.60 -7.91 14.58
N VAL A 54 0.00 -6.76 14.27
CA VAL A 54 -0.33 -5.97 13.09
C VAL A 54 0.79 -6.10 12.07
N PHE A 55 0.44 -6.43 10.84
CA PHE A 55 1.35 -6.47 9.71
C PHE A 55 1.04 -5.30 8.78
N THR A 56 2.00 -4.41 8.59
CA THR A 56 1.86 -3.24 7.74
C THR A 56 2.90 -3.28 6.62
N GLY A 57 2.46 -3.18 5.37
CA GLY A 57 3.35 -3.42 4.24
C GLY A 57 2.74 -2.93 2.94
N GLU A 58 3.63 -2.60 2.00
CA GLU A 58 3.23 -2.09 0.70
C GLU A 58 2.83 -3.27 -0.17
N ILE A 59 1.59 -3.27 -0.64
CA ILE A 59 1.08 -4.31 -1.50
C ILE A 59 0.91 -3.76 -2.90
N ARG A 60 1.58 -4.40 -3.85
CA ARG A 60 1.64 -4.00 -5.27
C ARG A 60 0.37 -4.40 -6.02
N ASP A 61 -0.21 -5.54 -5.67
CA ASP A 61 -1.38 -6.09 -6.33
C ASP A 61 -2.18 -7.03 -5.40
N GLN A 62 -3.42 -7.32 -5.79
CA GLN A 62 -4.31 -8.19 -5.00
C GLN A 62 -3.78 -9.62 -4.86
N SER A 63 -3.01 -10.15 -5.81
CA SER A 63 -2.43 -11.49 -5.72
C SER A 63 -1.36 -11.56 -4.63
N GLN A 64 -0.56 -10.50 -4.47
CA GLN A 64 0.37 -10.38 -3.35
C GLN A 64 -0.39 -10.35 -2.00
N LEU A 65 -1.50 -9.61 -1.92
CA LEU A 65 -2.36 -9.62 -0.72
C LEU A 65 -2.88 -11.04 -0.43
N TYR A 66 -3.46 -11.71 -1.42
CA TYR A 66 -4.00 -13.05 -1.25
C TYR A 66 -2.92 -14.07 -0.87
N GLY A 67 -1.74 -14.00 -1.48
CA GLY A 67 -0.63 -14.88 -1.13
C GLY A 67 -0.13 -14.68 0.30
N LEU A 68 -0.23 -13.47 0.83
CA LEU A 68 0.08 -13.18 2.22
C LEU A 68 -1.00 -13.72 3.18
N LEU A 69 -2.28 -13.54 2.85
CA LEU A 69 -3.38 -14.10 3.63
C LEU A 69 -3.37 -15.63 3.63
N ASP A 70 -2.94 -16.23 2.52
CA ASP A 70 -2.75 -17.67 2.41
C ASP A 70 -1.64 -18.15 3.35
N ARG A 71 -0.49 -17.46 3.39
CA ARG A 71 0.57 -17.74 4.38
C ARG A 71 0.07 -17.61 5.81
N VAL A 72 -0.71 -16.58 6.12
CA VAL A 72 -1.32 -16.43 7.46
C VAL A 72 -2.14 -17.66 7.82
N ARG A 73 -2.96 -18.16 6.88
CA ARG A 73 -3.74 -19.38 7.06
C ARG A 73 -2.88 -20.64 7.21
N ASP A 74 -1.85 -20.80 6.38
CA ASP A 74 -0.94 -21.96 6.41
C ASP A 74 -0.15 -22.04 7.72
N LEU A 75 0.16 -20.88 8.31
CA LEU A 75 0.82 -20.77 9.61
C LEU A 75 -0.14 -20.98 10.80
N GLY A 76 -1.43 -21.23 10.53
CA GLY A 76 -2.47 -21.42 11.54
C GLY A 76 -2.80 -20.16 12.33
N LEU A 77 -2.54 -18.98 11.75
CA LEU A 77 -2.81 -17.69 12.37
C LEU A 77 -4.25 -17.24 12.08
N GLU A 78 -4.89 -16.65 13.09
CA GLU A 78 -6.25 -16.17 12.97
C GLU A 78 -6.26 -14.71 12.49
N LEU A 79 -6.69 -14.50 11.24
CA LEU A 79 -6.86 -13.18 10.65
C LEU A 79 -8.04 -12.44 11.29
N VAL A 80 -7.80 -11.25 11.82
CA VAL A 80 -8.82 -10.39 12.46
C VAL A 80 -9.39 -9.38 11.46
N SER A 81 -8.52 -8.68 10.75
CA SER A 81 -8.94 -7.59 9.86
C SER A 81 -7.88 -7.29 8.80
N VAL A 82 -8.33 -6.81 7.64
CA VAL A 82 -7.47 -6.30 6.56
C VAL A 82 -8.03 -4.95 6.15
N GLN A 83 -7.19 -3.92 6.24
CA GLN A 83 -7.59 -2.55 5.93
C GLN A 83 -6.53 -1.89 5.03
N PRO A 84 -6.94 -1.28 3.90
CA PRO A 84 -6.06 -0.38 3.19
C PRO A 84 -5.81 0.85 4.06
N GLN A 85 -4.54 1.16 4.27
CA GLN A 85 -4.12 2.40 4.91
C GLN A 85 -3.91 3.43 3.80
N PRO A 86 -4.58 4.59 3.84
CA PRO A 86 -4.26 5.66 2.92
C PRO A 86 -2.79 6.04 3.18
N ALA A 87 -1.91 5.76 2.21
CA ALA A 87 -0.64 6.44 2.16
C ALA A 87 -0.98 7.93 2.16
N ALA A 88 -0.37 8.71 3.04
CA ALA A 88 -0.62 10.15 3.08
C ALA A 88 -0.42 10.70 1.67
N ASP A 89 -1.53 10.99 0.99
CA ASP A 89 -1.57 11.49 -0.38
C ASP A 89 -0.68 12.73 -0.47
N PRO A 90 -0.04 12.92 -1.62
CA PRO A 90 -0.34 14.16 -2.28
C PRO A 90 -1.01 13.88 -3.61
N THR A 91 -2.33 14.03 -3.64
CA THR A 91 -3.14 14.34 -4.82
C THR A 91 -3.60 13.15 -5.67
N THR A 92 -4.52 12.33 -5.15
CA THR A 92 -5.49 11.62 -6.01
C THR A 92 -6.88 12.20 -5.82
N THR A 93 -7.18 13.20 -6.65
CA THR A 93 -8.54 13.62 -7.02
C THR A 93 -9.34 12.38 -7.38
N HIS A 94 -10.24 11.99 -6.49
CA HIS A 94 -11.32 11.06 -6.79
C HIS A 94 -12.14 11.64 -7.94
N ILE A 95 -11.84 11.23 -9.18
CA ILE A 95 -12.77 11.36 -10.29
C ILE A 95 -13.86 10.32 -10.03
N ARG A 96 -14.85 10.73 -9.22
CA ARG A 96 -16.07 9.96 -9.00
C ARG A 96 -16.87 10.06 -10.29
N LYS A 97 -16.74 8.99 -11.07
CA LYS A 97 -17.54 8.62 -12.23
C LYS A 97 -19.00 9.04 -12.05
N ASP A 98 -19.41 9.93 -12.92
CA ASP A 98 -20.76 10.39 -13.17
C ASP A 98 -21.63 9.20 -13.60
N LEU A 99 -22.75 8.99 -12.89
CA LEU A 99 -24.03 8.60 -13.48
C LEU A 99 -25.18 9.02 -12.56
#